data_AF-A0A1G7WB73-F1
#
_entry.id   AF-A0A1G7WB73-F1
#
_cell.length_a   1.000
_cell.length_b   1.000
_cell.length_c   1.000
_cell.angle_alpha   90.00
_cell.angle_beta   90.00
_cell.angle_gamma   90.00
#
_symmetry.space_group_name_H-M   'P 1'
#
loop_
_entity.id
_entity.type
_entity.pdbx_description
1 polymer ?
#
loop_
_entity_poly.entity_id
_entity_poly.type
_entity_poly.pdbx_seq_one_letter_code
_entity_poly.pdbx_strand_id
1 'polypeptide(L)'
;MSLPLMPKATAVWLVENTALTFEQIADFTGMHELEIQAIADGEVAQGIVGLDPVANGQLTADNIKACEANPEGKLKLARTDNPRPQTRAKGARYTPVSKRQDRPDAIAWLLKHHPELTDAQLCKLIGTTKPTLNAIRDKTHWNAANLKPRNPVTLGLCSEADLEKMVALSPRRHTIAEPDEPAAPVEEAPAEEISPRDGPAPDAASVFGGPVWSSASDDDAGSDDPETKDG
;
A
#
# COMPACT_ATOMS: atom_id res chain seq x y z
N MET A 1 12.22 -22.82 15.59
CA MET A 1 12.52 -23.26 14.21
C MET A 1 11.47 -22.65 13.28
N SER A 2 11.79 -22.41 12.01
CA SER A 2 10.78 -21.98 11.03
C SER A 2 9.85 -23.16 10.71
N LEU A 3 8.55 -22.93 10.77
CA LEU A 3 7.54 -23.93 10.41
C LEU A 3 7.13 -23.76 8.94
N PRO A 4 6.68 -24.84 8.27
CA PRO A 4 6.10 -24.76 6.93
C PRO A 4 4.84 -23.88 6.91
N LEU A 5 4.52 -23.30 5.76
CA LEU A 5 3.41 -22.34 5.60
C LEU A 5 2.03 -22.96 5.93
N MET A 6 1.85 -24.26 5.67
CA MET A 6 0.62 -25.01 5.94
C MET A 6 0.93 -26.36 6.60
N PRO A 7 1.24 -26.39 7.90
CA PRO A 7 1.77 -27.58 8.57
C PRO A 7 0.90 -28.83 8.44
N LYS A 8 -0.42 -28.71 8.62
CA LYS A 8 -1.35 -29.84 8.51
C LYS A 8 -1.45 -30.42 7.10
N ALA A 9 -1.57 -29.57 6.08
CA ALA A 9 -1.65 -30.03 4.70
C ALA A 9 -0.32 -30.64 4.22
N THR A 10 0.80 -30.09 4.69
CA THR A 10 2.13 -30.65 4.42
C THR A 10 2.34 -31.98 5.16
N ALA A 11 1.84 -32.14 6.39
CA ALA A 11 1.85 -33.41 7.11
C ALA A 11 1.08 -34.50 6.36
N VAL A 12 -0.14 -34.22 5.90
CA VAL A 12 -0.95 -35.15 5.09
C VAL A 12 -0.18 -35.62 3.87
N TRP A 13 0.41 -34.68 3.11
CA TRP A 13 1.18 -35.04 1.93
C TRP A 13 2.42 -35.89 2.26
N LEU A 14 3.18 -35.53 3.30
CA LEU A 14 4.37 -36.27 3.71
C LEU A 14 4.02 -37.70 4.17
N VAL A 15 2.95 -37.87 4.94
CA VAL A 15 2.48 -39.19 5.39
C VAL A 15 2.07 -40.07 4.21
N GLU A 16 1.43 -39.50 3.18
CA GLU A 16 0.94 -40.26 2.02
C GLU A 16 2.03 -40.56 0.96
N ASN A 17 3.04 -39.69 0.83
CA ASN A 17 3.96 -39.71 -0.31
C ASN A 17 5.42 -40.04 0.06
N THR A 18 5.74 -40.22 1.34
CA THR A 18 7.12 -40.49 1.81
C THR A 18 7.17 -41.62 2.83
N ALA A 19 8.34 -42.22 3.02
CA ALA A 19 8.58 -43.26 4.02
C ALA A 19 9.20 -42.73 5.33
N LEU A 20 8.96 -41.44 5.64
CA LEU A 20 9.50 -40.78 6.83
C LEU A 20 8.82 -41.26 8.13
N THR A 21 9.54 -41.16 9.24
CA THR A 21 8.97 -41.49 10.56
C THR A 21 8.01 -40.38 11.02
N PHE A 22 7.03 -40.74 11.86
CA PHE A 22 6.08 -39.77 12.41
C PHE A 22 6.78 -38.68 13.23
N GLU A 23 7.87 -39.02 13.93
CA GLU A 23 8.70 -38.07 14.66
C GLU A 23 9.38 -37.05 13.73
N GLN A 24 9.90 -37.47 12.57
CA GLN A 24 10.50 -36.58 11.58
C GLN A 24 9.48 -35.58 11.01
N ILE A 25 8.26 -36.04 10.72
CA ILE A 25 7.17 -35.21 10.20
C ILE A 25 6.68 -34.25 11.29
N ALA A 26 6.55 -34.73 12.53
CA ALA A 26 6.19 -33.93 13.70
C ALA A 26 7.19 -32.80 13.94
N ASP A 27 8.49 -33.12 13.94
CA ASP A 27 9.58 -32.15 14.11
C ASP A 27 9.56 -31.07 13.01
N PHE A 28 9.27 -31.45 11.77
CA PHE A 28 9.22 -30.51 10.63
C PHE A 28 7.98 -29.61 10.66
N THR A 29 6.81 -30.18 10.95
CA THR A 29 5.54 -29.46 10.94
C THR A 29 5.23 -28.76 12.26
N GLY A 30 5.97 -29.06 13.32
CA GLY A 30 5.75 -28.52 14.67
C GLY A 30 4.47 -29.08 15.31
N MET A 31 4.03 -30.26 14.88
CA MET A 31 2.87 -30.98 15.42
C MET A 31 3.34 -32.11 16.34
N HIS A 32 2.47 -32.63 17.19
CA HIS A 32 2.81 -33.79 18.01
C HIS A 32 2.74 -35.07 17.18
N GLU A 33 3.56 -36.08 17.49
CA GLU A 33 3.57 -37.37 16.79
C GLU A 33 2.18 -38.02 16.71
N LEU A 34 1.43 -38.01 17.82
CA LEU A 34 0.04 -38.50 17.87
C LEU A 34 -0.90 -37.79 16.88
N GLU A 35 -0.69 -36.51 16.58
CA GLU A 35 -1.48 -35.82 15.56
C GLU A 35 -1.12 -36.32 14.17
N ILE A 36 0.15 -36.65 13.91
CA ILE A 36 0.60 -37.25 12.65
C ILE A 36 0.05 -38.67 12.51
N GLN A 37 0.03 -39.46 13.58
CA GLN A 37 -0.59 -40.79 13.61
C GLN A 37 -2.10 -40.69 13.29
N ALA A 38 -2.82 -39.78 13.94
CA ALA A 38 -4.24 -39.56 13.65
C ALA A 38 -4.51 -39.03 12.23
N ILE A 39 -3.53 -38.37 11.59
CA ILE A 39 -3.58 -38.02 10.17
C ILE A 39 -3.39 -39.28 9.31
N ALA A 40 -2.43 -40.14 9.65
CA ALA A 40 -2.18 -41.41 8.96
C ALA A 40 -3.39 -42.36 9.05
N ASP A 41 -4.08 -42.36 10.19
CA ASP A 41 -5.32 -43.12 10.41
C ASP A 41 -6.56 -42.49 9.73
N GLY A 42 -6.42 -41.28 9.18
CA GLY A 42 -7.50 -40.58 8.47
C GLY A 42 -8.58 -39.96 9.36
N GLU A 43 -8.30 -39.77 10.67
CA GLU A 43 -9.26 -39.21 11.64
C GLU A 43 -9.27 -37.67 11.65
N VAL A 44 -8.09 -37.04 11.60
CA VAL A 44 -7.95 -35.58 11.81
C VAL A 44 -7.95 -34.78 10.51
N ALA A 45 -7.57 -35.40 9.39
CA ALA A 45 -7.36 -34.72 8.11
C ALA A 45 -8.54 -34.83 7.12
N GLN A 46 -9.73 -35.23 7.57
CA GLN A 46 -10.88 -35.40 6.68
C GLN A 46 -11.21 -34.09 5.94
N GLY A 47 -11.03 -34.09 4.62
CA GLY A 47 -11.28 -32.94 3.75
C GLY A 47 -10.09 -31.98 3.56
N ILE A 48 -8.91 -32.26 4.14
CA ILE A 48 -7.68 -31.50 3.88
C ILE A 48 -6.96 -32.13 2.69
N VAL A 49 -6.80 -31.37 1.61
CA VAL A 49 -5.99 -31.81 0.46
C VAL A 49 -4.51 -31.65 0.81
N GLY A 50 -3.74 -32.74 0.71
CA GLY A 50 -2.30 -32.73 0.92
C GLY A 50 -1.60 -31.74 0.00
N LEU A 51 -0.70 -30.94 0.56
CA LEU A 51 0.05 -29.93 -0.18
C LEU A 51 1.52 -30.31 -0.28
N ASP A 52 2.00 -30.50 -1.51
CA ASP A 52 3.37 -30.89 -1.80
C ASP A 52 4.39 -29.81 -1.34
N PRO A 53 5.26 -30.12 -0.36
CA PRO A 53 6.28 -29.20 0.13
C PRO A 53 7.47 -29.03 -0.85
N VAL A 54 7.71 -30.00 -1.74
CA VAL A 54 8.73 -29.91 -2.79
C VAL A 54 8.28 -28.97 -3.90
N ALA A 55 7.03 -29.09 -4.35
CA ALA A 55 6.44 -28.19 -5.33
C ALA A 55 6.40 -26.72 -4.84
N ASN A 56 6.19 -26.50 -3.54
CA ASN A 56 6.24 -25.17 -2.93
C ASN A 56 7.66 -24.66 -2.65
N GLY A 57 8.69 -25.45 -2.97
CA GLY A 57 10.09 -25.14 -2.70
C GLY A 57 10.44 -25.11 -1.21
N GLN A 58 9.59 -25.62 -0.31
CA GLN A 58 9.85 -25.66 1.13
C GLN A 58 10.78 -26.83 1.51
N LEU A 59 10.77 -27.91 0.73
CA LEU A 59 11.70 -29.04 0.84
C LEU A 59 12.35 -29.35 -0.51
N THR A 60 13.51 -29.99 -0.47
CA THR A 60 14.12 -30.60 -1.67
C THR A 60 13.91 -32.10 -1.64
N ALA A 61 13.75 -32.71 -2.82
CA ALA A 61 13.60 -34.16 -2.94
C ALA A 61 14.81 -34.92 -2.34
N ASP A 62 16.01 -34.36 -2.45
CA ASP A 62 17.22 -34.94 -1.88
C ASP A 62 17.20 -34.95 -0.34
N ASN A 63 16.60 -33.93 0.28
CA ASN A 63 16.45 -33.87 1.74
C ASN A 63 15.49 -34.96 2.25
N ILE A 64 14.37 -35.16 1.53
CA ILE A 64 13.42 -36.24 1.83
C ILE A 64 14.13 -37.59 1.73
N LYS A 65 14.81 -37.88 0.61
CA LYS A 65 15.54 -39.15 0.42
C LYS A 65 16.61 -39.41 1.48
N ALA A 66 17.35 -38.37 1.89
CA ALA A 66 18.35 -38.49 2.94
C ALA A 66 17.73 -38.82 4.31
N CYS A 67 16.57 -38.24 4.63
CA CYS A 67 15.82 -38.52 5.85
C CYS A 67 15.09 -39.87 5.80
N GLU A 68 14.64 -40.34 4.63
CA GLU A 68 14.08 -41.68 4.45
C GLU A 68 15.14 -42.78 4.70
N ALA A 69 16.39 -42.53 4.32
CA ALA A 69 17.50 -43.45 4.57
C ALA A 69 18.03 -43.41 6.02
N ASN A 70 17.67 -42.37 6.80
CA ASN A 70 18.14 -42.21 8.18
C ASN A 70 17.00 -41.74 9.11
N PRO A 71 16.46 -42.62 9.99
CA PRO A 71 15.34 -42.29 10.86
C PRO A 71 15.66 -41.21 11.91
N GLU A 72 16.94 -40.99 12.26
CA GLU A 72 17.36 -39.91 13.15
C GLU A 72 17.57 -38.57 12.41
N GLY A 73 17.46 -38.57 11.08
CA GLY A 73 17.66 -37.39 10.24
C GLY A 73 16.53 -36.38 10.43
N LYS A 74 16.87 -35.08 10.53
CA LYS A 74 15.87 -34.01 10.67
C LYS A 74 15.69 -33.24 9.38
N LEU A 75 14.44 -33.15 8.91
CA LEU A 75 14.06 -32.33 7.76
C LEU A 75 14.37 -30.85 8.05
N LYS A 76 14.84 -30.15 7.02
CA LYS A 76 15.18 -28.72 7.09
C LYS A 76 14.48 -27.98 5.98
N LEU A 77 13.81 -26.86 6.31
CA LEU A 77 13.22 -25.99 5.29
C LEU A 77 14.32 -25.50 4.35
N ALA A 78 14.07 -25.64 3.05
CA ALA A 78 14.88 -25.01 2.02
C ALA A 78 14.74 -23.49 2.13
N ARG A 79 15.86 -22.78 1.91
CA ARG A 79 15.85 -21.32 1.84
C ARG A 79 15.16 -20.90 0.54
N THR A 80 13.89 -20.53 0.63
CA THR A 80 13.18 -19.89 -0.47
C THR A 80 13.44 -18.39 -0.45
N ASP A 81 13.92 -17.84 -1.57
CA ASP A 81 14.09 -16.39 -1.78
C ASP A 81 12.77 -15.72 -2.18
N ASN A 82 11.65 -16.22 -1.65
CA ASN A 82 10.35 -15.65 -1.96
C ASN A 82 10.19 -14.35 -1.17
N PRO A 83 10.05 -13.19 -1.84
CA PRO A 83 9.91 -11.92 -1.16
C PRO A 83 8.67 -11.94 -0.28
N ARG A 84 8.85 -11.68 1.02
CA ARG A 84 7.74 -11.61 1.97
C ARG A 84 6.75 -10.55 1.50
N PRO A 85 5.43 -10.86 1.40
CA PRO A 85 4.45 -9.88 0.98
C PRO A 85 4.49 -8.69 1.96
N GLN A 86 4.82 -7.51 1.44
CA GLN A 86 4.80 -6.28 2.24
C GLN A 86 3.40 -6.05 2.76
N THR A 87 3.27 -5.82 4.07
CA THR A 87 2.01 -5.45 4.69
C THR A 87 1.51 -4.17 4.03
N ARG A 88 0.40 -4.25 3.28
CA ARG A 88 -0.20 -3.08 2.64
C ARG A 88 -0.45 -2.00 3.69
N ALA A 89 -0.08 -0.76 3.38
CA ALA A 89 -0.40 0.37 4.24
C ALA A 89 -1.90 0.37 4.51
N LYS A 90 -2.29 0.43 5.79
CA LYS A 90 -3.70 0.42 6.23
C LYS A 90 -4.46 1.46 5.41
N GLY A 91 -5.29 1.00 4.48
CA GLY A 91 -6.15 1.83 3.66
C GLY A 91 -7.20 2.55 4.52
N ALA A 92 -7.98 3.43 3.88
CA ALA A 92 -9.09 4.10 4.55
C ALA A 92 -9.96 3.06 5.29
N ARG A 93 -10.22 3.27 6.59
CA ARG A 93 -10.99 2.34 7.41
C ARG A 93 -12.40 2.22 6.85
N TYR A 94 -12.89 0.99 6.69
CA TYR A 94 -14.26 0.74 6.25
C TYR A 94 -15.26 1.39 7.22
N THR A 95 -16.08 2.33 6.74
CA THR A 95 -17.16 2.91 7.55
C THR A 95 -18.39 1.98 7.51
N PRO A 96 -18.85 1.46 8.67
CA PRO A 96 -20.03 0.59 8.73
C PRO A 96 -21.30 1.34 8.28
N VAL A 97 -22.28 0.60 7.74
CA VAL A 97 -23.50 1.17 7.13
C VAL A 97 -24.27 2.10 8.07
N SER A 98 -24.35 1.74 9.36
CA SER A 98 -25.00 2.54 10.40
C SER A 98 -24.44 3.95 10.52
N LYS A 99 -23.11 4.09 10.46
CA LYS A 99 -22.41 5.37 10.60
C LYS A 99 -22.34 6.18 9.30
N ARG A 100 -22.91 5.69 8.20
CA ARG A 100 -22.83 6.38 6.90
C ARG A 100 -23.67 7.65 6.86
N GLN A 101 -24.76 7.69 7.62
CA GLN A 101 -25.65 8.84 7.75
C GLN A 101 -25.01 9.99 8.55
N ASP A 102 -24.05 9.68 9.42
CA ASP A 102 -23.33 10.68 10.21
C ASP A 102 -22.13 11.29 9.45
N ARG A 103 -21.76 10.73 8.29
CA ARG A 103 -20.62 11.23 7.51
C ARG A 103 -20.83 12.66 6.98
N PRO A 104 -22.00 13.05 6.45
CA PRO A 104 -22.23 14.42 6.04
C PRO A 104 -22.12 15.43 7.19
N ASP A 105 -22.62 15.07 8.38
CA ASP A 105 -22.52 15.87 9.61
C ASP A 105 -21.05 16.08 10.03
N ALA A 106 -20.24 15.03 9.93
CA ALA A 106 -18.81 15.07 10.22
C ALA A 106 -18.02 15.92 9.21
N ILE A 107 -18.32 15.80 7.92
CA ILE A 107 -17.67 16.59 6.87
C ILE A 107 -18.01 18.08 7.04
N ALA A 108 -19.27 18.40 7.33
CA ALA A 108 -19.69 19.78 7.60
C ALA A 108 -18.98 20.38 8.83
N TRP A 109 -18.72 19.58 9.86
CA TRP A 109 -17.95 20.01 11.02
C TRP A 109 -16.47 20.28 10.69
N LEU A 110 -15.83 19.38 9.94
CA LEU A 110 -14.43 19.51 9.52
C LEU A 110 -14.22 20.72 8.61
N LEU A 111 -15.10 20.96 7.65
CA LEU A 111 -15.04 22.14 6.78
C LEU A 111 -15.18 23.45 7.56
N LYS A 112 -15.87 23.44 8.70
CA LYS A 112 -16.07 24.62 9.56
C LYS A 112 -14.91 24.86 10.53
N HIS A 113 -14.38 23.81 11.16
CA HIS A 113 -13.38 23.94 12.24
C HIS A 113 -11.94 23.74 11.77
N HIS A 114 -11.75 23.03 10.66
CA HIS A 114 -10.43 22.69 10.12
C HIS A 114 -10.33 23.03 8.62
N PRO A 115 -10.45 24.32 8.23
CA PRO A 115 -10.31 24.73 6.83
C PRO A 115 -8.89 24.51 6.26
N GLU A 116 -7.89 24.28 7.11
CA GLU A 116 -6.51 23.95 6.74
C GLU A 116 -6.34 22.53 6.17
N LEU A 117 -7.33 21.65 6.33
CA LEU A 117 -7.28 20.30 5.79
C LEU A 117 -7.57 20.29 4.29
N THR A 118 -6.72 19.61 3.52
CA THR A 118 -6.94 19.40 2.09
C THR A 118 -8.03 18.37 1.83
N ASP A 119 -8.70 18.46 0.67
CA ASP A 119 -9.74 17.50 0.28
C ASP A 119 -9.23 16.05 0.26
N ALA A 120 -7.96 15.84 -0.12
CA ALA A 120 -7.33 14.52 -0.09
C ALA A 120 -7.20 13.98 1.35
N GLN A 121 -6.84 14.85 2.30
CA GLN A 121 -6.75 14.50 3.71
C GLN A 121 -8.14 14.17 4.29
N LEU A 122 -9.17 14.96 3.98
CA LEU A 122 -10.54 14.73 4.41
C LEU A 122 -11.12 13.41 3.86
N CYS A 123 -10.90 13.13 2.57
CA CYS A 123 -11.30 11.86 1.96
C CYS A 123 -10.66 10.65 2.66
N LYS A 124 -9.37 10.74 3.00
CA LYS A 124 -8.63 9.67 3.68
C LYS A 124 -9.07 9.49 5.14
N LEU A 125 -9.36 10.58 5.84
CA LEU A 125 -9.72 10.57 7.26
C LEU A 125 -11.12 9.98 7.50
N ILE A 126 -12.11 10.39 6.70
CA ILE A 126 -13.52 9.98 6.87
C ILE A 126 -13.89 8.77 6.01
N GLY A 127 -13.09 8.44 4.99
CA GLY A 127 -13.42 7.38 4.04
C GLY A 127 -14.56 7.80 3.09
N THR A 128 -14.46 9.02 2.57
CA THR A 128 -15.41 9.59 1.60
C THR A 128 -14.72 9.92 0.27
N THR A 129 -15.49 10.28 -0.75
CA THR A 129 -14.99 10.67 -2.07
C THR A 129 -15.06 12.18 -2.28
N LYS A 130 -14.23 12.71 -3.19
CA LYS A 130 -14.20 14.14 -3.51
C LYS A 130 -15.56 14.70 -3.99
N PRO A 131 -16.34 13.99 -4.84
CA PRO A 131 -17.66 14.47 -5.24
C PRO A 131 -18.61 14.66 -4.07
N THR A 132 -18.62 13.74 -3.11
CA THR A 132 -19.46 13.85 -1.91
C THR A 132 -19.04 15.02 -1.02
N LEU A 133 -17.73 15.26 -0.89
CA LEU A 133 -17.21 16.39 -0.14
C LEU A 133 -17.62 17.73 -0.76
N ASN A 134 -17.48 17.87 -2.09
CA ASN A 134 -17.90 19.07 -2.80
C ASN A 134 -19.42 19.27 -2.72
N ALA A 135 -20.22 18.22 -2.84
CA ALA A 135 -21.67 18.33 -2.69
C ALA A 135 -22.10 18.87 -1.31
N ILE A 136 -21.33 18.57 -0.26
CA ILE A 136 -21.60 19.10 1.08
C ILE A 136 -21.12 20.56 1.20
N ARG A 137 -19.95 20.89 0.63
CA ARG A 137 -19.41 22.26 0.56
C ARG A 137 -20.37 23.21 -0.17
N ASP A 138 -20.89 22.76 -1.31
CA ASP A 138 -21.79 23.52 -2.18
C ASP A 138 -23.25 23.40 -1.74
N LYS A 139 -23.54 22.65 -0.67
CA LYS A 139 -24.89 22.39 -0.15
C LYS A 139 -25.85 21.76 -1.18
N THR A 140 -25.32 21.03 -2.16
CA THR A 140 -26.08 20.30 -3.19
C THR A 140 -26.32 18.83 -2.81
N HIS A 141 -25.79 18.37 -1.67
CA HIS A 141 -26.11 17.05 -1.14
C HIS A 141 -27.61 16.93 -0.82
N TRP A 142 -28.23 15.78 -1.11
CA TRP A 142 -29.67 15.58 -0.93
C TRP A 142 -30.18 15.89 0.49
N ASN A 143 -29.32 15.70 1.50
CA ASN A 143 -29.62 16.00 2.91
C ASN A 143 -29.03 17.32 3.42
N ALA A 144 -28.65 18.26 2.53
CA ALA A 144 -27.96 19.49 2.90
C ALA A 144 -28.75 20.35 3.91
N ALA A 145 -30.09 20.36 3.82
CA ALA A 145 -30.96 21.13 4.69
C ALA A 145 -30.96 20.66 6.17
N ASN A 146 -30.67 19.37 6.42
CA ASN A 146 -30.72 18.81 7.77
C ASN A 146 -29.34 18.55 8.39
N LEU A 147 -28.26 19.03 7.75
CA LEU A 147 -26.90 18.80 8.24
C LEU A 147 -26.70 19.45 9.62
N LYS A 148 -26.21 18.65 10.57
CA LYS A 148 -25.85 19.10 11.92
C LYS A 148 -24.35 18.89 12.11
N PRO A 149 -23.52 19.93 12.01
CA PRO A 149 -22.08 19.80 12.18
C PRO A 149 -21.74 19.14 13.52
N ARG A 150 -21.21 17.91 13.50
CA ARG A 150 -20.81 17.13 14.68
C ARG A 150 -19.37 16.62 14.52
N ASN A 151 -18.63 16.58 15.63
CA ASN A 151 -17.22 16.19 15.62
C ASN A 151 -17.06 14.72 15.14
N PRO A 152 -16.19 14.44 14.15
CA PRO A 152 -16.00 13.10 13.61
C PRO A 152 -15.42 12.09 14.62
N VAL A 153 -14.68 12.56 15.63
CA VAL A 153 -14.12 11.72 16.70
C VAL A 153 -15.22 11.25 17.64
N THR A 154 -16.15 12.13 18.01
CA THR A 154 -17.28 11.76 18.89
C THR A 154 -18.28 10.84 18.19
N LEU A 155 -18.41 10.97 16.87
CA LEU A 155 -19.16 10.02 16.02
C LEU A 155 -18.42 8.69 15.81
N GLY A 156 -17.14 8.62 16.22
CA GLY A 156 -16.27 7.46 16.07
C GLY A 156 -16.02 7.10 14.60
N LEU A 157 -15.88 8.11 13.74
CA LEU A 157 -15.50 7.99 12.33
C LEU A 157 -13.98 8.04 12.15
N CYS A 158 -13.29 8.85 12.97
CA CYS A 158 -11.83 8.89 13.06
C CYS A 158 -11.39 8.82 14.53
N SER A 159 -10.10 8.55 14.76
CA SER A 159 -9.51 8.69 16.10
C SER A 159 -8.94 10.10 16.28
N GLU A 160 -8.79 10.54 17.52
CA GLU A 160 -8.18 11.85 17.84
C GLU A 160 -6.77 11.95 17.25
N ALA A 161 -5.95 10.92 17.46
CA ALA A 161 -4.59 10.86 16.93
C ALA A 161 -4.54 10.93 15.39
N ASP A 162 -5.53 10.35 14.70
CA ASP A 162 -5.61 10.44 13.23
C ASP A 162 -5.97 11.87 12.78
N LEU A 163 -6.86 12.57 13.51
CA LEU A 163 -7.23 13.96 13.22
C LEU A 163 -6.05 14.90 13.45
N GLU A 164 -5.42 14.85 14.62
CA GLU A 164 -4.25 15.66 14.98
C GLU A 164 -3.11 15.46 13.98
N LYS A 165 -2.84 14.22 13.58
CA LYS A 165 -1.81 13.91 12.58
C LYS A 165 -2.11 14.58 11.24
N MET A 166 -3.36 14.57 10.79
CA MET A 166 -3.72 15.17 9.51
C MET A 166 -3.65 16.69 9.56
N VAL A 167 -4.01 17.30 10.68
CA VAL A 167 -3.85 18.75 10.92
C VAL A 167 -2.37 19.13 10.97
N ALA A 168 -1.51 18.33 11.63
CA ALA A 168 -0.08 18.58 11.70
C ALA A 168 0.63 18.44 10.34
N LEU A 169 0.17 17.51 9.49
CA LEU A 169 0.68 17.36 8.12
C LEU A 169 0.12 18.41 7.15
N SER A 170 -0.92 19.16 7.52
CA SER A 170 -1.46 20.20 6.65
C SER A 170 -0.48 21.36 6.54
N PRO A 171 -0.13 21.80 5.31
CA PRO A 171 0.59 23.05 5.14
C PRO A 171 -0.28 24.16 5.71
N ARG A 172 0.24 24.94 6.66
CA ARG A 172 -0.43 26.14 7.16
C ARG A 172 -0.64 27.08 5.96
N ARG A 173 -1.81 26.99 5.31
CA ARG A 173 -2.21 28.01 4.35
C ARG A 173 -2.44 29.29 5.14
N HIS A 174 -1.71 30.32 4.72
CA HIS A 174 -1.76 31.68 5.24
C HIS A 174 -3.17 32.14 5.61
N THR A 175 -3.32 32.53 6.88
CA THR A 175 -4.09 33.67 7.39
C THR A 175 -5.40 34.02 6.68
N ILE A 176 -6.51 33.76 7.37
CA ILE A 176 -7.72 34.57 7.26
C ILE A 176 -7.32 35.99 7.68
N ALA A 177 -7.46 36.96 6.78
CA ALA A 177 -7.27 38.37 7.07
C ALA A 177 -8.28 38.79 8.15
N GLU A 178 -7.77 39.29 9.29
CA GLU A 178 -8.55 40.06 10.24
C GLU A 178 -8.81 41.48 9.68
N PRO A 179 -9.96 42.11 9.98
CA PRO A 179 -10.36 43.37 9.37
C PRO A 179 -9.68 44.60 10.00
N ASP A 180 -9.43 45.58 9.14
CA ASP A 180 -8.87 46.93 9.31
C ASP A 180 -8.85 47.55 10.73
N GLU A 181 -7.63 47.84 11.21
CA GLU A 181 -7.34 49.01 12.05
C GLU A 181 -6.29 49.89 11.35
N PRO A 182 -6.52 51.20 11.16
CA PRO A 182 -5.66 52.02 10.30
C PRO A 182 -4.36 52.43 11.00
N ALA A 183 -3.23 51.93 10.49
CA ALA A 183 -1.90 52.37 10.88
C ALA A 183 -1.56 53.74 10.26
N ALA A 184 -1.02 54.63 11.09
CA ALA A 184 -0.54 55.96 10.74
C ALA A 184 0.63 55.94 9.73
N PRO A 185 0.82 56.99 8.90
CA PRO A 185 1.76 56.98 7.80
C PRO A 185 3.19 57.24 8.30
N VAL A 186 4.15 56.44 7.84
CA VAL A 186 5.58 56.67 8.06
C VAL A 186 6.20 57.17 6.76
N GLU A 187 6.87 58.32 6.84
CA GLU A 187 7.50 59.10 5.77
C GLU A 187 8.50 58.32 4.92
N GLU A 188 8.56 58.71 3.65
CA GLU A 188 9.51 58.28 2.62
C GLU A 188 10.92 58.87 2.79
N ALA A 189 11.87 58.17 2.15
CA ALA A 189 13.14 58.62 1.52
C ALA A 189 14.46 58.24 2.24
N PRO A 190 15.59 58.08 1.51
CA PRO A 190 15.76 57.64 0.11
C PRO A 190 16.89 56.60 -0.09
N ALA A 191 17.03 56.21 -1.35
CA ALA A 191 17.97 55.26 -1.96
C ALA A 191 19.47 55.57 -1.78
N GLU A 192 20.29 54.51 -1.76
CA GLU A 192 21.67 54.56 -2.25
C GLU A 192 21.92 53.42 -3.25
N GLU A 193 22.43 53.81 -4.42
CA GLU A 193 22.81 53.03 -5.58
C GLU A 193 24.19 52.39 -5.40
N ILE A 194 24.37 51.13 -5.82
CA ILE A 194 25.67 50.66 -6.35
C ILE A 194 25.42 49.77 -7.57
N SER A 195 25.86 50.27 -8.73
CA SER A 195 25.82 49.69 -10.08
C SER A 195 26.76 48.48 -10.27
N PRO A 196 26.36 47.48 -11.08
CA PRO A 196 27.30 46.62 -11.81
C PRO A 196 27.45 47.06 -13.27
N ARG A 197 28.70 47.10 -13.76
CA ARG A 197 29.12 47.36 -15.15
C ARG A 197 28.85 46.15 -16.08
N ASP A 198 28.36 46.45 -17.29
CA ASP A 198 28.23 45.62 -18.50
C ASP A 198 29.50 44.85 -18.90
N GLY A 199 29.52 43.73 -19.66
CA GLY A 199 28.56 43.00 -20.52
C GLY A 199 29.32 41.79 -21.14
N PRO A 200 28.95 41.14 -22.28
CA PRO A 200 27.80 41.34 -23.16
C PRO A 200 26.95 40.06 -23.45
N ALA A 201 25.74 40.26 -23.97
CA ALA A 201 24.83 39.27 -24.62
C ALA A 201 25.19 39.11 -26.12
N PRO A 202 24.48 38.34 -27.00
CA PRO A 202 23.27 37.50 -26.84
C PRO A 202 23.39 36.09 -27.48
N ASP A 203 22.43 35.17 -27.28
CA ASP A 203 21.42 34.88 -28.31
C ASP A 203 20.17 34.14 -27.79
N ALA A 204 19.06 34.39 -28.47
CA ALA A 204 17.72 33.94 -28.13
C ALA A 204 17.27 32.84 -29.11
N ALA A 205 17.10 31.61 -28.63
CA ALA A 205 16.17 30.61 -29.17
C ALA A 205 16.23 29.30 -28.36
N SER A 206 15.31 29.11 -27.41
CA SER A 206 14.76 27.78 -27.03
C SER A 206 13.77 27.92 -25.86
N VAL A 207 12.68 28.62 -26.15
CA VAL A 207 11.43 28.50 -25.40
C VAL A 207 10.71 27.27 -25.98
N PHE A 208 10.20 26.41 -25.10
CA PHE A 208 9.51 25.11 -25.32
C PHE A 208 10.39 23.87 -25.55
N GLY A 209 10.52 23.06 -24.50
CA GLY A 209 11.03 21.68 -24.56
C GLY A 209 10.42 20.83 -23.45
N GLY A 210 9.13 20.52 -23.56
CA GLY A 210 8.49 19.47 -22.75
C GLY A 210 8.76 18.08 -23.35
N PRO A 211 8.81 16.99 -22.55
CA PRO A 211 9.06 15.66 -23.09
C PRO A 211 7.79 15.09 -23.74
N VAL A 212 7.88 14.79 -25.04
CA VAL A 212 6.90 14.02 -25.81
C VAL A 212 7.13 12.53 -25.53
N TRP A 213 6.12 11.89 -24.96
CA TRP A 213 5.96 10.44 -24.89
C TRP A 213 5.92 9.88 -26.32
N SER A 214 6.93 9.08 -26.70
CA SER A 214 6.97 8.37 -27.97
C SER A 214 6.36 6.98 -27.79
N SER A 215 5.20 6.77 -28.41
CA SER A 215 4.61 5.45 -28.64
C SER A 215 5.24 4.85 -29.89
N ALA A 216 5.88 3.70 -29.73
CA ALA A 216 6.32 2.86 -30.83
C ALA A 216 5.12 2.32 -31.60
N SER A 217 5.16 2.45 -32.92
CA SER A 217 4.50 1.55 -33.85
C SER A 217 5.40 1.44 -35.07
N ASP A 218 5.80 0.20 -35.33
CA ASP A 218 6.46 -0.31 -36.53
C ASP A 218 5.84 0.25 -37.82
N ASP A 219 6.69 0.52 -38.82
CA ASP A 219 6.50 0.01 -40.18
C ASP A 219 7.69 0.38 -41.10
N ASP A 220 8.17 -0.65 -41.81
CA ASP A 220 8.60 -0.68 -43.21
C ASP A 220 10.05 -0.37 -43.67
N ALA A 221 10.57 -1.35 -44.44
CA ALA A 221 11.41 -1.30 -45.65
C ALA A 221 12.95 -1.06 -45.64
N GLY A 222 13.62 -1.91 -46.45
CA GLY A 222 14.86 -1.63 -47.19
C GLY A 222 16.07 -2.49 -46.77
N SER A 223 16.30 -3.67 -47.35
CA SER A 223 17.16 -3.93 -48.54
C SER A 223 18.68 -3.89 -48.28
N ASP A 224 19.37 -5.01 -48.50
CA ASP A 224 20.43 -5.18 -49.53
C ASP A 224 21.32 -6.42 -49.27
N ASP A 225 21.47 -7.21 -50.34
CA ASP A 225 22.44 -8.28 -50.55
C ASP A 225 23.88 -7.69 -50.67
N PRO A 226 24.96 -8.44 -50.42
CA PRO A 226 25.56 -9.17 -51.54
C PRO A 226 26.28 -10.49 -51.20
N GLU A 227 25.95 -11.52 -51.97
CA GLU A 227 26.84 -12.29 -52.85
C GLU A 227 28.23 -12.70 -52.30
N THR A 228 28.39 -13.98 -51.96
CA THR A 228 29.70 -14.64 -51.86
C THR A 228 29.75 -15.86 -52.79
N LYS A 229 30.77 -15.86 -53.66
CA LYS A 229 31.12 -16.85 -54.68
C LYS A 229 31.46 -18.23 -54.11
N ASP A 230 30.92 -19.26 -54.75
CA ASP A 230 31.54 -20.59 -54.87
C ASP A 230 32.05 -20.76 -56.32
N GLY A 231 33.32 -21.16 -56.45
CA GLY A 231 34.04 -21.37 -57.72
C GLY A 231 35.54 -21.43 -57.50
#